data_AF-A0A0W0YZN8-F1
#
_entry.id   AF-A0A0W0YZN8-F1
#
_cell.length_a   1.000
_cell.length_b   1.000
_cell.length_c   1.000
_cell.angle_alpha   90.00
_cell.angle_beta   90.00
_cell.angle_gamma   90.00
#
_symmetry.space_group_name_H-M   'P 1'
#
loop_
_entity.id
_entity.type
_entity.pdbx_description
1 polymer ?
#
loop_
_entity_poly.entity_id
_entity_poly.type
_entity_poly.pdbx_seq_one_letter_code
_entity_poly.pdbx_strand_id
1 'polypeptide(L)'
;MFYNRLRKRRAFPRNSNPAILQMTLYGIVSEMKNKAEIKTNKIPSTLKAEQAAKPDHLKRIAGVGLTLIGGLGCIVTSPLLLLGGGLGLITGMFWQSNPWESGLQGAKIGSLGAIFTMLLGIELTQATVEAEEQPEEKYPLMIEEQPVPEAEIPERAPTPSDDKSVINELASPTQSEQHTSPLIAELAEPEKASPDLSQPEPRPASPVIVKEAKEPASTPAPFFPPPLNRHRSTQSFNFKERPEQIAVFTKTVKELVAENESKVQPRTQDDASLVSERYITTLVEVTTNSLSSEDDFWGRLEQMSTQDIKTFVGKLNPDKTGGVRVSSELDYLWRRFKGVEFELSKQEDKRNKFAVMLESLSAEQLKATFNSADFLNIMNQDVYVETAANTLTSEQLKLFAANNPKHDILNLMIKKMKPNDFLLGKLMAIMPYATATVKSALLDQLTHLPCPASFKVELAKLAEYHIDLNRPYRRMIRQAEEGVVPVQPTM
;
A
#
# COMPACT_ATOMS: atom_id res chain seq x y z
N MET A 1 47.54 -37.97 42.00
CA MET A 1 46.13 -37.53 42.05
C MET A 1 45.99 -36.19 41.30
N PHE A 2 45.57 -36.13 40.03
CA PHE A 2 45.36 -34.81 39.37
C PHE A 2 44.36 -34.78 38.20
N TYR A 3 43.44 -35.76 38.08
CA TYR A 3 42.62 -35.95 36.87
C TYR A 3 41.10 -36.04 37.11
N ASN A 4 40.58 -35.45 38.19
CA ASN A 4 39.19 -35.66 38.63
C ASN A 4 38.43 -34.36 39.04
N ARG A 5 38.73 -33.21 38.41
CA ARG A 5 38.15 -31.90 38.79
C ARG A 5 37.52 -31.03 37.68
N LEU A 6 37.34 -31.57 36.46
CA LEU A 6 36.73 -30.83 35.34
C LEU A 6 35.47 -31.50 34.73
N ARG A 7 34.69 -32.26 35.52
CA ARG A 7 33.49 -32.97 35.04
C ARG A 7 32.19 -32.56 35.76
N LYS A 8 31.83 -31.27 35.73
CA LYS A 8 30.50 -30.76 36.15
C LYS A 8 30.19 -29.37 35.57
N ARG A 9 29.02 -29.24 34.91
CA ARG A 9 28.43 -28.01 34.30
C ARG A 9 29.26 -27.46 33.11
N ARG A 10 28.74 -27.31 31.89
CA ARG A 10 27.35 -27.07 31.45
C ARG A 10 26.88 -28.16 30.47
N ALA A 11 25.62 -28.60 30.60
CA ALA A 11 24.95 -29.31 29.51
C ALA A 11 24.35 -28.27 28.57
N PHE A 12 24.63 -28.37 27.26
CA PHE A 12 23.85 -27.65 26.26
C PHE A 12 22.47 -28.32 26.13
N PRO A 13 21.36 -27.56 26.11
CA PRO A 13 20.05 -28.13 25.84
C PRO A 13 20.03 -28.66 24.40
N ARG A 14 19.86 -29.97 24.23
CA ARG A 14 19.94 -30.68 22.93
C ARG A 14 18.69 -30.48 22.06
N ASN A 15 18.00 -29.35 22.23
CA ASN A 15 16.74 -29.00 21.59
C ASN A 15 16.65 -27.47 21.40
N SER A 16 17.61 -26.91 20.67
CA SER A 16 17.59 -25.51 20.23
C SER A 16 16.66 -25.37 19.02
N ASN A 17 15.45 -24.88 19.25
CA ASN A 17 14.47 -24.60 18.19
C ASN A 17 15.10 -23.67 17.12
N PRO A 18 15.09 -24.03 15.82
CA PRO A 18 15.72 -23.24 14.76
C PRO A 18 15.17 -21.81 14.63
N ALA A 19 13.92 -21.56 15.04
CA ALA A 19 13.34 -20.22 15.07
C ALA A 19 14.11 -19.27 16.02
N ILE A 20 14.67 -19.79 17.12
CA ILE A 20 15.47 -19.00 18.08
C ILE A 20 16.81 -18.61 17.46
N LEU A 21 17.44 -19.51 16.69
CA LEU A 21 18.67 -19.21 15.95
C LEU A 21 18.42 -18.17 14.85
N GLN A 22 17.32 -18.28 14.09
CA GLN A 22 16.96 -17.26 13.09
C GLN A 22 16.66 -15.89 13.73
N MET A 23 15.88 -15.83 14.82
CA MET A 23 15.64 -14.57 15.54
C MET A 23 16.93 -13.95 16.10
N THR A 24 17.86 -14.78 16.60
CA THR A 24 19.16 -14.31 17.10
C THR A 24 20.02 -13.72 15.98
N LEU A 25 20.10 -14.38 14.82
CA LEU A 25 20.81 -13.87 13.65
C LEU A 25 20.18 -12.57 13.11
N TYR A 26 18.84 -12.53 13.00
CA TYR A 26 18.12 -11.35 12.53
C TYR A 26 18.30 -10.14 13.48
N GLY A 27 18.32 -10.38 14.80
CA GLY A 27 18.65 -9.37 15.79
C GLY A 27 20.05 -8.79 15.63
N ILE A 28 21.07 -9.65 15.44
CA ILE A 28 22.47 -9.22 15.23
C ILE A 28 22.61 -8.39 13.94
N VAL A 29 21.99 -8.82 12.83
CA VAL A 29 22.00 -8.08 11.56
C VAL A 29 21.31 -6.71 11.70
N SER A 30 20.16 -6.66 12.39
CA SER A 30 19.44 -5.41 12.65
C SER A 30 20.23 -4.45 13.55
N GLU A 31 20.93 -4.96 14.57
CA GLU A 31 21.79 -4.14 15.43
C GLU A 31 23.01 -3.59 14.68
N MET A 32 23.59 -4.38 13.76
CA MET A 32 24.67 -3.90 12.88
C MET A 32 24.20 -2.81 11.91
N LYS A 33 23.01 -2.96 11.31
CA LYS A 33 22.43 -1.94 10.42
C LYS A 33 22.19 -0.62 11.16
N ASN A 34 21.55 -0.65 12.34
CA ASN A 34 21.36 0.53 13.18
C ASN A 34 22.70 1.21 13.55
N LYS A 35 23.74 0.44 13.89
CA LYS A 35 25.07 0.98 14.21
C LYS A 35 25.81 1.59 13.01
N ALA A 36 25.44 1.24 11.79
CA ALA A 36 25.93 1.91 10.58
C ALA A 36 25.22 3.26 10.37
N GLU A 37 23.89 3.28 10.44
CA GLU A 37 23.07 4.50 10.24
C GLU A 37 23.34 5.58 11.31
N ILE A 38 23.62 5.18 12.56
CA ILE A 38 24.04 6.10 13.63
C ILE A 38 25.40 6.78 13.33
N LYS A 39 26.26 6.18 12.50
CA LYS A 39 27.54 6.80 12.10
C LYS A 39 27.41 7.79 10.95
N THR A 40 26.42 7.63 10.06
CA THR A 40 26.23 8.54 8.91
C THR A 40 25.55 9.86 9.31
N ASN A 41 24.70 9.85 10.34
CA ASN A 41 23.92 11.02 10.78
C ASN A 41 24.72 12.05 11.62
N LYS A 42 26.02 12.23 11.36
CA LYS A 42 26.90 13.14 12.12
C LYS A 42 27.65 14.19 11.30
N ILE A 43 27.19 14.45 10.07
CA ILE A 43 27.71 15.50 9.17
C ILE A 43 26.63 16.61 9.07
N PRO A 44 26.95 17.89 9.38
CA PRO A 44 25.96 18.98 9.37
C PRO A 44 25.53 19.37 7.95
N SER A 45 24.23 19.59 7.76
CA SER A 45 23.57 19.74 6.46
C SER A 45 23.56 21.19 5.94
N THR A 46 24.74 21.79 5.73
CA THR A 46 24.87 23.16 5.18
C THR A 46 25.89 23.23 4.04
N LEU A 47 25.66 22.44 2.98
CA LEU A 47 26.10 22.67 1.60
C LEU A 47 25.56 21.53 0.70
N LYS A 48 24.40 21.76 0.07
CA LYS A 48 23.90 20.94 -1.05
C LYS A 48 23.42 21.86 -2.18
N ALA A 49 24.37 22.57 -2.77
CA ALA A 49 24.25 22.97 -4.16
C ALA A 49 24.72 21.79 -5.03
N GLU A 50 23.87 21.36 -5.94
CA GLU A 50 24.19 20.75 -7.23
C GLU A 50 25.58 20.07 -7.34
N GLN A 51 25.67 18.85 -6.81
CA GLN A 51 26.70 17.89 -7.21
C GLN A 51 26.03 16.76 -7.97
N ALA A 52 26.41 16.60 -9.24
CA ALA A 52 26.14 15.38 -9.99
C ALA A 52 26.62 14.17 -9.17
N ALA A 53 25.84 13.09 -9.18
CA ALA A 53 25.97 11.99 -8.22
C ALA A 53 27.24 11.16 -8.46
N LYS A 54 28.38 11.65 -7.94
CA LYS A 54 29.68 11.00 -8.08
C LYS A 54 29.59 9.54 -7.61
N PRO A 55 29.99 8.54 -8.44
CA PRO A 55 29.74 7.14 -8.17
C PRO A 55 30.31 6.73 -6.82
N ASP A 56 29.49 6.06 -6.02
CA ASP A 56 29.81 5.72 -4.63
C ASP A 56 30.73 4.48 -4.60
N HIS A 57 32.00 4.70 -4.96
CA HIS A 57 33.02 3.65 -5.11
C HIS A 57 33.13 2.75 -3.86
N LEU A 58 32.82 3.26 -2.67
CA LEU A 58 32.83 2.49 -1.44
C LEU A 58 31.73 1.41 -1.43
N LYS A 59 30.55 1.66 -1.99
CA LYS A 59 29.51 0.64 -2.21
C LYS A 59 29.97 -0.42 -3.21
N ARG A 60 30.57 -0.01 -4.33
CA ARG A 60 31.08 -0.93 -5.37
C ARG A 60 32.17 -1.86 -4.83
N ILE A 61 33.10 -1.33 -4.04
CA ILE A 61 34.15 -2.12 -3.36
C ILE A 61 33.54 -3.05 -2.31
N ALA A 62 32.56 -2.59 -1.52
CA ALA A 62 31.85 -3.41 -0.54
C ALA A 62 31.07 -4.55 -1.21
N GLY A 63 30.39 -4.28 -2.33
CA GLY A 63 29.68 -5.27 -3.14
C GLY A 63 30.62 -6.36 -3.67
N VAL A 64 31.72 -5.99 -4.33
CA VAL A 64 32.76 -6.94 -4.78
C VAL A 64 33.30 -7.77 -3.61
N GLY A 65 33.57 -7.15 -2.47
CA GLY A 65 34.01 -7.85 -1.26
C GLY A 65 32.99 -8.87 -0.74
N LEU A 66 31.71 -8.51 -0.71
CA LEU A 66 30.62 -9.40 -0.32
C LEU A 66 30.43 -10.56 -1.32
N THR A 67 30.53 -10.31 -2.63
CA THR A 67 30.47 -11.35 -3.66
C THR A 67 31.61 -12.36 -3.52
N LEU A 68 32.84 -11.91 -3.24
CA LEU A 68 34.00 -12.79 -3.02
C LEU A 68 33.87 -13.61 -1.73
N ILE A 69 33.42 -12.99 -0.64
CA ILE A 69 33.18 -13.68 0.65
C ILE A 69 32.03 -14.69 0.50
N GLY A 70 30.94 -14.32 -0.18
CA GLY A 70 29.82 -15.19 -0.49
C GLY A 70 30.23 -16.37 -1.36
N GLY A 71 31.02 -16.15 -2.41
CA GLY A 71 31.56 -17.20 -3.28
C GLY A 71 32.44 -18.20 -2.54
N LEU A 72 33.39 -17.72 -1.72
CA LEU A 72 34.19 -18.58 -0.84
C LEU A 72 33.33 -19.34 0.18
N GLY A 73 32.31 -18.68 0.74
CA GLY A 73 31.30 -19.31 1.59
C GLY A 73 30.58 -20.45 0.87
N CYS A 74 30.08 -20.22 -0.33
CA CYS A 74 29.41 -21.22 -1.16
C CYS A 74 30.31 -22.42 -1.47
N ILE A 75 31.61 -22.21 -1.74
CA ILE A 75 32.59 -23.30 -1.92
C ILE A 75 32.73 -24.14 -0.64
N VAL A 76 32.95 -23.49 0.51
CA VAL A 76 33.13 -24.17 1.81
C VAL A 76 31.84 -24.88 2.26
N THR A 77 30.68 -24.28 2.03
CA THR A 77 29.37 -24.89 2.35
C THR A 77 28.84 -25.83 1.27
N SER A 78 29.53 -26.02 0.14
CA SER A 78 29.02 -26.78 -1.01
C SER A 78 28.43 -28.16 -0.65
N PRO A 79 29.06 -28.99 0.23
CA PRO A 79 28.47 -30.26 0.66
C PRO A 79 27.16 -30.08 1.44
N LEU A 80 27.04 -29.04 2.27
CA LEU A 80 25.82 -28.72 3.02
C LEU A 80 24.74 -28.10 2.14
N LEU A 81 25.12 -27.31 1.14
CA LEU A 81 24.25 -26.74 0.12
C LEU A 81 23.63 -27.85 -0.74
N LEU A 82 24.44 -28.82 -1.19
CA LEU A 82 23.97 -29.99 -1.94
C LEU A 82 23.08 -30.91 -1.08
N LEU A 83 23.45 -31.18 0.18
CA LEU A 83 22.60 -31.96 1.10
C LEU A 83 21.27 -31.25 1.40
N GLY A 84 21.32 -29.94 1.69
CA GLY A 84 20.14 -29.13 1.96
C GLY A 84 19.21 -29.04 0.74
N GLY A 85 19.77 -28.81 -0.44
CA GLY A 85 19.02 -28.77 -1.71
C GLY A 85 18.43 -30.11 -2.10
N GLY A 86 19.19 -31.21 -1.94
CA GLY A 86 18.71 -32.57 -2.18
C GLY A 86 17.58 -32.98 -1.24
N LEU A 87 17.73 -32.67 0.06
CA LEU A 87 16.64 -32.86 1.04
C LEU A 87 15.43 -32.00 0.70
N GLY A 88 15.61 -30.74 0.30
CA GLY A 88 14.53 -29.85 -0.11
C GLY A 88 13.77 -30.34 -1.35
N LEU A 89 14.46 -30.85 -2.36
CA LEU A 89 13.86 -31.49 -3.55
C LEU A 89 13.02 -32.71 -3.16
N ILE A 90 13.56 -33.60 -2.33
CA ILE A 90 12.87 -34.79 -1.84
C ILE A 90 11.63 -34.39 -1.02
N THR A 91 11.75 -33.43 -0.11
CA THR A 91 10.62 -32.93 0.69
C THR A 91 9.53 -32.34 -0.22
N GLY A 92 9.88 -31.54 -1.22
CA GLY A 92 8.90 -31.00 -2.15
C GLY A 92 8.15 -32.08 -2.94
N MET A 93 8.86 -33.09 -3.45
CA MET A 93 8.24 -34.23 -4.15
C MET A 93 7.22 -35.00 -3.29
N PHE A 94 7.43 -35.11 -1.97
CA PHE A 94 6.54 -35.86 -1.08
C PHE A 94 5.42 -35.04 -0.44
N TRP A 95 5.51 -33.70 -0.41
CA TRP A 95 4.57 -32.83 0.33
C TRP A 95 3.76 -31.84 -0.55
N GLN A 96 3.65 -32.11 -1.86
CA GLN A 96 2.85 -31.32 -2.82
C GLN A 96 3.26 -29.83 -2.95
N SER A 97 4.45 -29.44 -2.49
CA SER A 97 5.03 -28.13 -2.80
C SER A 97 5.90 -28.20 -4.07
N ASN A 98 6.13 -27.07 -4.72
CA ASN A 98 7.02 -26.99 -5.88
C ASN A 98 8.40 -27.59 -5.51
N PRO A 99 8.85 -28.69 -6.14
CA PRO A 99 10.07 -29.37 -5.72
C PRO A 99 11.29 -28.48 -5.93
N TRP A 100 11.32 -27.71 -7.02
CA TRP A 100 12.37 -26.75 -7.32
C TRP A 100 12.50 -25.66 -6.25
N GLU A 101 11.38 -25.07 -5.83
CA GLU A 101 11.33 -24.03 -4.79
C GLU A 101 11.76 -24.58 -3.43
N SER A 102 11.26 -25.77 -3.08
CA SER A 102 11.61 -26.49 -1.84
C SER A 102 13.10 -26.85 -1.81
N GLY A 103 13.66 -27.27 -2.96
CA GLY A 103 15.09 -27.49 -3.17
C GLY A 103 15.91 -26.21 -3.04
N LEU A 104 15.47 -25.10 -3.63
CA LEU A 104 16.15 -23.82 -3.58
C LEU A 104 16.10 -23.19 -2.17
N GLN A 105 15.02 -23.40 -1.42
CA GLN A 105 14.94 -23.06 0.01
C GLN A 105 15.86 -23.95 0.86
N GLY A 106 15.91 -25.26 0.59
CA GLY A 106 16.84 -26.19 1.21
C GLY A 106 18.31 -25.83 0.97
N ALA A 107 18.66 -25.42 -0.25
CA ALA A 107 19.99 -24.92 -0.62
C ALA A 107 20.32 -23.59 0.08
N LYS A 108 19.38 -22.65 0.19
CA LYS A 108 19.53 -21.41 0.98
C LYS A 108 19.84 -21.69 2.45
N ILE A 109 19.19 -22.69 3.07
CA ILE A 109 19.48 -23.13 4.44
C ILE A 109 20.86 -23.80 4.51
N GLY A 110 21.15 -24.73 3.59
CA GLY A 110 22.42 -25.46 3.52
C GLY A 110 23.65 -24.58 3.29
N SER A 111 23.50 -23.45 2.59
CA SER A 111 24.57 -22.48 2.36
C SER A 111 24.92 -21.63 3.58
N LEU A 112 24.22 -21.77 4.72
CA LEU A 112 24.41 -20.97 5.94
C LEU A 112 24.38 -19.44 5.70
N GLY A 113 23.64 -18.98 4.68
CA GLY A 113 23.57 -17.58 4.27
C GLY A 113 24.58 -17.13 3.21
N ALA A 114 25.56 -17.96 2.80
CA ALA A 114 26.56 -17.58 1.79
C ALA A 114 25.95 -17.15 0.44
N ILE A 115 24.88 -17.82 -0.01
CA ILE A 115 24.10 -17.41 -1.20
C ILE A 115 23.55 -15.99 -1.03
N PHE A 116 23.00 -15.66 0.14
CA PHE A 116 22.44 -14.33 0.42
C PHE A 116 23.53 -13.25 0.47
N THR A 117 24.69 -13.55 1.07
CA THR A 117 25.87 -12.67 1.05
C THR A 117 26.36 -12.41 -0.38
N MET A 118 26.36 -13.43 -1.24
CA MET A 118 26.76 -13.31 -2.65
C MET A 118 25.76 -12.47 -3.46
N LEU A 119 24.45 -12.70 -3.29
CA LEU A 119 23.40 -11.94 -3.98
C LEU A 119 23.42 -10.46 -3.57
N LEU A 120 23.54 -10.16 -2.28
CA LEU A 120 23.67 -8.78 -1.77
C LEU A 120 24.93 -8.08 -2.32
N GLY A 121 26.02 -8.84 -2.52
CA GLY A 121 27.23 -8.32 -3.16
C GLY A 121 27.02 -7.96 -4.63
N ILE A 122 26.30 -8.80 -5.38
CA ILE A 122 25.94 -8.56 -6.78
C ILE A 122 25.03 -7.34 -6.91
N GLU A 123 23.96 -7.27 -6.12
CA GLU A 123 23.01 -6.14 -6.04
C GLU A 123 23.73 -4.81 -5.80
N LEU A 124 24.65 -4.78 -4.81
CA LEU A 124 25.48 -3.60 -4.50
C LEU A 124 26.47 -3.23 -5.62
N THR A 125 26.81 -4.15 -6.53
CA THR A 125 27.61 -3.80 -7.72
C THR A 125 26.74 -3.29 -8.87
N GLN A 126 25.60 -3.93 -9.17
CA GLN A 126 24.70 -3.53 -10.26
C GLN A 126 24.15 -2.12 -10.05
N ALA A 127 23.67 -1.81 -8.84
CA ALA A 127 23.19 -0.49 -8.46
C ALA A 127 24.27 0.62 -8.50
N THR A 128 25.55 0.28 -8.72
CA THR A 128 26.64 1.25 -8.96
C THR A 128 27.08 1.35 -10.42
N VAL A 129 26.59 0.47 -11.30
CA VAL A 129 26.80 0.54 -12.76
C VAL A 129 25.64 1.25 -13.44
N GLU A 130 24.39 0.96 -13.03
CA GLU A 130 23.19 1.64 -13.54
C GLU A 130 23.21 3.17 -13.24
N ALA A 131 23.90 3.58 -12.18
CA ALA A 131 24.15 4.98 -11.83
C ALA A 131 25.34 5.62 -12.58
N GLU A 132 26.14 4.81 -13.29
CA GLU A 132 27.29 5.23 -14.13
C GLU A 132 26.90 5.26 -15.63
N GLU A 133 25.83 4.56 -16.02
CA GLU A 133 25.33 4.46 -17.41
C GLU A 133 24.17 5.41 -17.77
N GLN A 134 23.73 6.31 -16.89
CA GLN A 134 22.82 7.40 -17.29
C GLN A 134 23.54 8.34 -18.28
N PRO A 135 23.08 8.47 -19.54
CA PRO A 135 23.76 9.31 -20.51
C PRO A 135 23.61 10.79 -20.15
N GLU A 136 24.71 11.54 -20.22
CA GLU A 136 24.64 13.01 -20.25
C GLU A 136 23.91 13.46 -21.51
N GLU A 137 22.62 13.77 -21.38
CA GLU A 137 21.78 14.24 -22.47
C GLU A 137 22.25 15.64 -22.91
N LYS A 138 23.17 15.66 -23.90
CA LYS A 138 23.72 16.89 -24.47
C LYS A 138 22.64 17.66 -25.22
N TYR A 139 21.99 18.57 -24.51
CA TYR A 139 21.16 19.63 -25.09
C TYR A 139 21.93 20.33 -26.23
N PRO A 140 21.46 20.26 -27.48
CA PRO A 140 22.11 20.94 -28.58
C PRO A 140 21.89 22.45 -28.46
N LEU A 141 22.96 23.22 -28.59
CA LEU A 141 22.91 24.69 -28.63
C LEU A 141 22.14 25.16 -29.88
N MET A 142 21.23 26.11 -29.70
CA MET A 142 20.55 26.78 -30.82
C MET A 142 21.47 27.80 -31.49
N ILE A 143 21.58 27.69 -32.82
CA ILE A 143 22.09 28.59 -33.88
C ILE A 143 22.13 27.69 -35.14
N GLU A 144 21.74 28.06 -36.37
CA GLU A 144 21.56 29.39 -36.99
C GLU A 144 20.27 29.44 -37.86
N GLU A 145 20.20 30.35 -38.84
CA GLU A 145 18.98 30.77 -39.56
C GLU A 145 18.60 29.95 -40.82
N GLN A 146 17.46 30.36 -41.40
CA GLN A 146 16.78 29.92 -42.63
C GLN A 146 17.67 29.88 -43.89
N PRO A 147 17.30 29.10 -44.93
CA PRO A 147 16.37 29.65 -45.94
C PRO A 147 15.23 28.70 -46.36
N VAL A 148 14.43 29.16 -47.33
CA VAL A 148 13.11 28.60 -47.71
C VAL A 148 13.16 27.87 -49.09
N PRO A 149 12.06 27.46 -49.77
CA PRO A 149 11.98 26.11 -50.33
C PRO A 149 12.14 26.04 -51.86
N GLU A 150 12.28 24.83 -52.38
CA GLU A 150 11.94 24.51 -53.76
C GLU A 150 11.21 23.16 -53.82
N ALA A 151 10.35 22.95 -54.81
CA ALA A 151 9.38 21.87 -54.84
C ALA A 151 9.52 21.02 -56.11
N GLU A 152 9.19 19.73 -56.04
CA GLU A 152 8.82 18.97 -57.23
C GLU A 152 7.86 17.82 -56.91
N ILE A 153 6.82 17.69 -57.74
CA ILE A 153 5.85 16.58 -57.76
C ILE A 153 5.74 16.15 -59.23
N PRO A 154 6.06 14.88 -59.56
CA PRO A 154 5.06 14.04 -60.24
C PRO A 154 4.91 12.70 -59.51
N GLU A 155 3.72 12.27 -59.11
CA GLU A 155 2.63 11.79 -59.98
C GLU A 155 2.95 10.46 -60.70
N ARG A 156 2.49 9.34 -60.11
CA ARG A 156 2.01 8.19 -60.90
C ARG A 156 1.06 7.28 -60.13
N ALA A 157 -0.13 7.11 -60.68
CA ALA A 157 -1.11 6.07 -60.34
C ALA A 157 -1.22 5.10 -61.56
N PRO A 158 -2.24 4.23 -61.63
CA PRO A 158 -2.51 3.07 -60.76
C PRO A 158 -2.53 1.75 -61.58
N THR A 159 -2.70 0.58 -60.94
CA THR A 159 -3.51 -0.53 -61.49
C THR A 159 -3.91 -1.55 -60.41
N PRO A 160 -4.97 -2.36 -60.61
CA PRO A 160 -5.59 -3.21 -59.58
C PRO A 160 -5.28 -4.71 -59.72
N SER A 161 -5.78 -5.50 -58.77
CA SER A 161 -6.12 -6.91 -58.96
C SER A 161 -7.40 -7.26 -58.19
N ASP A 162 -8.45 -7.70 -58.89
CA ASP A 162 -9.57 -8.43 -58.27
C ASP A 162 -9.08 -9.73 -57.62
N ASP A 163 -9.81 -10.22 -56.61
CA ASP A 163 -10.41 -11.54 -56.75
C ASP A 163 -11.73 -11.66 -55.95
N LYS A 164 -12.52 -12.68 -56.27
CA LYS A 164 -13.82 -13.02 -55.68
C LYS A 164 -13.66 -14.29 -54.82
N SER A 165 -14.54 -14.65 -53.89
CA SER A 165 -15.92 -15.07 -54.16
C SER A 165 -16.51 -15.80 -52.94
N VAL A 166 -17.84 -16.02 -52.92
CA VAL A 166 -18.54 -17.17 -52.29
C VAL A 166 -18.25 -17.42 -50.79
N ILE A 167 -19.08 -16.96 -49.83
CA ILE A 167 -20.47 -17.39 -49.52
C ILE A 167 -20.60 -18.90 -49.29
N ASN A 168 -20.93 -19.31 -48.07
CA ASN A 168 -21.88 -20.41 -47.87
C ASN A 168 -22.67 -20.24 -46.57
N GLU A 169 -23.92 -20.69 -46.57
CA GLU A 169 -24.93 -20.43 -45.55
C GLU A 169 -25.62 -21.76 -45.17
N LEU A 170 -26.44 -21.76 -44.11
CA LEU A 170 -27.33 -22.87 -43.69
C LEU A 170 -26.63 -24.17 -43.20
N ALA A 171 -27.20 -24.98 -42.29
CA ALA A 171 -28.53 -24.94 -41.66
C ALA A 171 -28.54 -25.56 -40.24
N SER A 172 -29.49 -25.14 -39.39
CA SER A 172 -30.10 -25.97 -38.32
C SER A 172 -31.27 -26.79 -38.91
N PRO A 173 -31.91 -27.77 -38.22
CA PRO A 173 -32.72 -27.60 -36.98
C PRO A 173 -32.46 -28.76 -35.97
N THR A 174 -33.21 -29.09 -34.90
CA THR A 174 -34.66 -29.06 -34.60
C THR A 174 -34.94 -29.11 -33.08
N GLN A 175 -36.16 -28.66 -32.73
CA GLN A 175 -37.02 -28.84 -31.52
C GLN A 175 -36.74 -30.12 -30.65
N SER A 176 -37.17 -30.30 -29.40
CA SER A 176 -38.28 -29.72 -28.58
C SER A 176 -38.02 -30.08 -27.08
N GLU A 177 -38.87 -30.01 -26.03
CA GLU A 177 -40.33 -29.78 -25.81
C GLU A 177 -40.62 -28.84 -24.60
N GLN A 178 -41.91 -28.61 -24.35
CA GLN A 178 -42.60 -27.94 -23.24
C GLN A 178 -42.72 -28.79 -21.95
N HIS A 179 -42.86 -28.16 -20.76
CA HIS A 179 -43.97 -28.52 -19.83
C HIS A 179 -44.23 -27.51 -18.67
N THR A 180 -45.50 -27.13 -18.53
CA THR A 180 -46.28 -26.64 -17.35
C THR A 180 -45.62 -26.07 -16.07
N SER A 181 -45.99 -24.83 -15.72
CA SER A 181 -46.16 -24.30 -14.34
C SER A 181 -47.36 -24.95 -13.62
N PRO A 182 -47.61 -24.78 -12.28
CA PRO A 182 -48.05 -23.48 -11.71
C PRO A 182 -47.74 -23.20 -10.22
N LEU A 183 -48.25 -22.03 -9.75
CA LEU A 183 -48.74 -21.73 -8.39
C LEU A 183 -47.74 -21.48 -7.23
N ILE A 184 -47.68 -20.22 -6.76
CA ILE A 184 -48.26 -19.73 -5.49
C ILE A 184 -47.86 -18.25 -5.30
N ALA A 185 -48.83 -17.36 -5.07
CA ALA A 185 -48.58 -15.96 -4.70
C ALA A 185 -49.82 -15.30 -4.07
N GLU A 186 -49.95 -15.33 -2.74
CA GLU A 186 -50.93 -14.50 -2.01
C GLU A 186 -50.60 -14.43 -0.50
N LEU A 187 -50.36 -13.23 0.05
CA LEU A 187 -50.97 -12.76 1.33
C LEU A 187 -50.63 -11.30 1.71
N ALA A 188 -51.59 -10.66 2.36
CA ALA A 188 -51.45 -9.62 3.39
C ALA A 188 -50.88 -8.23 3.04
N GLU A 189 -51.79 -7.34 2.61
CA GLU A 189 -51.88 -5.96 3.13
C GLU A 189 -52.38 -5.99 4.62
N PRO A 190 -52.31 -4.91 5.45
CA PRO A 190 -53.25 -3.79 5.29
C PRO A 190 -52.82 -2.37 5.77
N GLU A 191 -53.65 -1.42 5.33
CA GLU A 191 -53.92 -0.01 5.69
C GLU A 191 -53.38 0.70 6.96
N LYS A 192 -53.00 1.97 6.71
CA LYS A 192 -53.39 3.26 7.38
C LYS A 192 -53.38 3.45 8.91
N ALA A 193 -52.72 4.53 9.33
CA ALA A 193 -53.36 5.60 10.12
C ALA A 193 -52.65 6.97 9.93
N SER A 194 -53.43 8.06 9.82
CA SER A 194 -52.99 9.47 9.94
C SER A 194 -53.80 10.12 11.09
N PRO A 195 -53.26 11.10 11.83
CA PRO A 195 -53.33 12.54 11.42
C PRO A 195 -51.96 13.25 11.56
N ASP A 196 -51.61 14.40 10.97
CA ASP A 196 -52.29 15.64 10.47
C ASP A 196 -51.95 16.88 11.35
N LEU A 197 -51.96 18.07 10.72
CA LEU A 197 -51.87 19.43 11.30
C LEU A 197 -50.66 19.78 12.20
N SER A 198 -49.70 20.54 11.66
CA SER A 198 -49.57 22.00 11.96
C SER A 198 -48.33 22.65 11.32
N GLN A 199 -48.56 23.62 10.43
CA GLN A 199 -47.60 24.68 10.07
C GLN A 199 -47.81 25.87 11.05
N PRO A 200 -46.85 26.81 11.23
CA PRO A 200 -46.56 27.78 10.17
C PRO A 200 -45.09 28.24 10.02
N GLU A 201 -44.77 28.62 8.78
CA GLU A 201 -43.67 29.52 8.39
C GLU A 201 -44.01 30.98 8.79
N PRO A 202 -43.02 31.82 9.15
CA PRO A 202 -43.08 33.24 8.82
C PRO A 202 -41.92 33.70 7.93
N ARG A 203 -42.26 34.53 6.93
CA ARG A 203 -41.37 35.01 5.85
C ARG A 203 -40.38 36.10 6.29
N PRO A 204 -39.31 36.34 5.50
CA PRO A 204 -38.27 37.30 5.85
C PRO A 204 -38.73 38.77 5.74
N ALA A 205 -38.03 39.64 6.46
CA ALA A 205 -38.15 41.10 6.33
C ALA A 205 -36.78 41.74 6.06
N SER A 206 -36.73 42.55 4.99
CA SER A 206 -35.62 43.42 4.56
C SER A 206 -36.24 44.59 3.78
N PRO A 207 -35.56 45.75 3.60
CA PRO A 207 -34.30 46.20 4.22
C PRO A 207 -34.47 47.50 5.05
N VAL A 208 -33.38 48.01 5.64
CA VAL A 208 -33.26 49.41 6.05
C VAL A 208 -31.98 49.99 5.45
N ILE A 209 -32.04 51.22 4.93
CA ILE A 209 -30.98 51.92 4.19
C ILE A 209 -30.53 53.16 5.00
N VAL A 210 -29.43 53.81 4.59
CA VAL A 210 -28.89 55.11 5.05
C VAL A 210 -28.24 55.04 6.45
N LYS A 211 -26.91 55.15 6.62
CA LYS A 211 -26.10 56.37 6.34
C LYS A 211 -24.60 56.08 6.09
N GLU A 212 -24.17 56.47 4.88
CA GLU A 212 -23.04 57.37 4.61
C GLU A 212 -22.21 57.87 5.82
N ALA A 213 -20.88 57.63 5.80
CA ALA A 213 -19.87 58.72 5.83
C ALA A 213 -18.41 58.22 5.70
N LYS A 214 -17.62 58.99 4.93
CA LYS A 214 -16.19 59.29 5.12
C LYS A 214 -15.11 58.24 4.79
N GLU A 215 -14.52 58.39 3.60
CA GLU A 215 -13.16 57.93 3.27
C GLU A 215 -12.09 58.55 4.20
N PRO A 216 -10.95 57.85 4.35
CA PRO A 216 -9.66 58.51 4.48
C PRO A 216 -8.59 57.94 3.52
N ALA A 217 -8.01 58.84 2.71
CA ALA A 217 -6.67 58.81 2.12
C ALA A 217 -6.09 57.45 1.63
N SER A 218 -6.00 57.30 0.31
CA SER A 218 -5.19 56.28 -0.35
C SER A 218 -3.72 56.36 0.06
N THR A 219 -3.27 55.37 0.86
CA THR A 219 -1.84 55.13 1.10
C THR A 219 -1.30 54.24 -0.03
N PRO A 220 -0.14 54.54 -0.64
CA PRO A 220 0.38 53.73 -1.74
C PRO A 220 0.67 52.29 -1.28
N ALA A 221 0.27 51.32 -2.10
CA ALA A 221 0.48 49.91 -1.80
C ALA A 221 1.98 49.57 -1.74
N PRO A 222 2.45 48.79 -0.75
CA PRO A 222 3.84 48.36 -0.70
C PRO A 222 4.16 47.46 -1.90
N PHE A 223 5.34 47.64 -2.48
CA PHE A 223 5.79 46.99 -3.73
C PHE A 223 6.13 45.49 -3.59
N PHE A 224 5.60 44.83 -2.57
CA PHE A 224 5.81 43.42 -2.26
C PHE A 224 4.45 42.78 -1.95
N PRO A 225 4.14 41.60 -2.52
CA PRO A 225 2.95 40.85 -2.11
C PRO A 225 3.05 40.54 -0.61
N PRO A 226 1.94 40.62 0.16
CA PRO A 226 1.97 40.29 1.57
C PRO A 226 2.43 38.84 1.75
N PRO A 227 3.40 38.55 2.63
CA PRO A 227 3.92 37.20 2.79
C PRO A 227 2.76 36.27 3.19
N LEU A 228 2.60 35.17 2.44
CA LEU A 228 1.51 34.21 2.53
C LEU A 228 1.68 33.29 3.75
N ASN A 229 1.84 33.91 4.92
CA ASN A 229 2.26 33.31 6.18
C ASN A 229 1.75 34.12 7.39
N ARG A 230 0.45 34.47 7.39
CA ARG A 230 -0.28 34.77 8.64
C ARG A 230 -0.55 33.48 9.42
N HIS A 231 0.51 32.75 9.75
CA HIS A 231 0.45 31.68 10.74
C HIS A 231 0.13 32.32 12.10
N ARG A 232 -1.16 32.28 12.45
CA ARG A 232 -1.70 32.63 13.76
C ARG A 232 -0.77 32.08 14.84
N SER A 233 -0.38 32.92 15.80
CA SER A 233 0.24 32.44 17.04
C SER A 233 -0.70 31.39 17.64
N THR A 234 -0.28 30.13 17.62
CA THR A 234 -1.15 29.00 17.95
C THR A 234 -1.41 29.01 19.44
N GLN A 235 -2.61 29.46 19.80
CA GLN A 235 -3.16 29.39 21.14
C GLN A 235 -3.02 27.94 21.65
N SER A 236 -2.26 27.74 22.72
CA SER A 236 -2.00 26.39 23.24
C SER A 236 -3.28 25.79 23.81
N PHE A 237 -3.70 24.64 23.29
CA PHE A 237 -4.93 23.98 23.72
C PHE A 237 -4.66 23.00 24.87
N ASN A 238 -5.69 22.78 25.68
CA ASN A 238 -5.73 21.74 26.71
C ASN A 238 -7.01 20.92 26.54
N PHE A 239 -6.93 19.94 25.64
CA PHE A 239 -8.06 19.08 25.26
C PHE A 239 -8.62 18.23 26.40
N LYS A 240 -7.88 18.05 27.51
CA LYS A 240 -8.34 17.29 28.69
C LYS A 240 -9.22 18.13 29.62
N GLU A 241 -8.92 19.42 29.76
CA GLU A 241 -9.72 20.35 30.57
C GLU A 241 -10.84 21.04 29.78
N ARG A 242 -10.67 21.21 28.46
CA ARG A 242 -11.56 21.99 27.59
C ARG A 242 -11.84 21.24 26.28
N PRO A 243 -12.72 20.20 26.29
CA PRO A 243 -12.99 19.40 25.10
C PRO A 243 -13.58 20.20 23.93
N GLU A 244 -14.25 21.34 24.18
CA GLU A 244 -14.70 22.26 23.13
C GLU A 244 -13.57 22.78 22.24
N GLN A 245 -12.34 22.89 22.77
CA GLN A 245 -11.16 23.28 21.99
C GLN A 245 -10.80 22.23 20.92
N ILE A 246 -11.18 20.96 21.12
CA ILE A 246 -11.00 19.89 20.14
C ILE A 246 -11.81 20.19 18.89
N ALA A 247 -13.07 20.63 19.01
CA ALA A 247 -13.91 20.94 17.87
C ALA A 247 -13.37 22.12 17.06
N VAL A 248 -12.92 23.18 17.75
CA VAL A 248 -12.30 24.37 17.12
C VAL A 248 -11.01 23.99 16.39
N PHE A 249 -10.10 23.28 17.05
CA PHE A 249 -8.82 22.88 16.45
C PHE A 249 -9.03 21.88 15.30
N THR A 250 -9.90 20.87 15.48
CA THR A 250 -10.24 19.91 14.41
C THR A 250 -10.83 20.59 13.19
N LYS A 251 -11.62 21.67 13.35
CA LYS A 251 -12.10 22.48 12.23
C LYS A 251 -10.93 23.13 11.49
N THR A 252 -10.02 23.79 12.19
CA THR A 252 -8.82 24.40 11.59
C THR A 252 -7.91 23.37 10.90
N VAL A 253 -7.77 22.17 11.45
CA VAL A 253 -7.01 21.09 10.77
C VAL A 253 -7.74 20.63 9.51
N LYS A 254 -9.08 20.47 9.53
CA LYS A 254 -9.87 20.13 8.33
C LYS A 254 -9.82 21.21 7.24
N GLU A 255 -9.82 22.48 7.63
CA GLU A 255 -9.62 23.62 6.71
C GLU A 255 -8.25 23.51 6.02
N LEU A 256 -7.17 23.21 6.76
CA LEU A 256 -5.83 23.01 6.21
C LEU A 256 -5.71 21.73 5.34
N VAL A 257 -6.41 20.65 5.69
CA VAL A 257 -6.48 19.43 4.85
C VAL A 257 -7.15 19.76 3.52
N ALA A 258 -8.30 20.43 3.52
CA ALA A 258 -8.97 20.83 2.28
C ALA A 258 -8.11 21.80 1.43
N GLU A 259 -7.35 22.70 2.07
CA GLU A 259 -6.41 23.60 1.37
C GLU A 259 -5.25 22.83 0.72
N ASN A 260 -4.77 21.75 1.35
CA ASN A 260 -3.69 20.93 0.80
C ASN A 260 -4.18 19.96 -0.29
N GLU A 261 -5.27 19.24 -0.05
CA GLU A 261 -5.84 18.28 -1.00
C GLU A 261 -6.34 18.98 -2.28
N SER A 262 -6.82 20.23 -2.21
CA SER A 262 -7.24 21.01 -3.38
C SER A 262 -6.09 21.55 -4.25
N LYS A 263 -4.84 21.49 -3.80
CA LYS A 263 -3.65 21.81 -4.62
C LYS A 263 -3.24 20.65 -5.54
N VAL A 264 -3.71 19.43 -5.24
CA VAL A 264 -3.37 18.23 -6.02
C VAL A 264 -4.34 18.10 -7.19
N GLN A 265 -3.82 18.09 -8.42
CA GLN A 265 -4.63 17.78 -9.60
C GLN A 265 -5.13 16.33 -9.51
N PRO A 266 -6.40 16.04 -9.84
CA PRO A 266 -6.90 14.67 -9.83
C PRO A 266 -6.12 13.82 -10.83
N ARG A 267 -5.76 12.60 -10.43
CA ARG A 267 -5.09 11.61 -11.30
C ARG A 267 -6.07 10.96 -12.27
N THR A 268 -6.71 11.77 -13.11
CA THR A 268 -7.63 11.32 -14.15
C THR A 268 -6.83 10.84 -15.37
N GLN A 269 -6.13 9.72 -15.18
CA GLN A 269 -5.66 8.88 -16.28
C GLN A 269 -6.65 7.72 -16.46
N ASP A 270 -7.84 8.07 -16.92
CA ASP A 270 -8.85 7.10 -17.33
C ASP A 270 -8.53 6.66 -18.77
N ASP A 271 -7.54 5.78 -18.87
CA ASP A 271 -7.21 5.09 -20.12
C ASP A 271 -8.45 4.36 -20.65
N ALA A 272 -8.63 4.34 -21.98
CA ALA A 272 -9.74 3.62 -22.60
C ALA A 272 -9.74 2.13 -22.23
N SER A 273 -10.91 1.50 -22.29
CA SER A 273 -11.02 0.04 -22.17
C SER A 273 -10.33 -0.63 -23.35
N LEU A 274 -9.40 -1.55 -23.07
CA LEU A 274 -8.61 -2.28 -24.06
C LEU A 274 -9.13 -3.71 -24.30
N VAL A 275 -9.82 -4.29 -23.31
CA VAL A 275 -10.36 -5.65 -23.40
C VAL A 275 -11.89 -5.68 -23.38
N SER A 276 -12.48 -6.68 -24.04
CA SER A 276 -13.93 -6.85 -24.03
C SER A 276 -14.48 -7.25 -22.65
N GLU A 277 -15.73 -6.89 -22.37
CA GLU A 277 -16.47 -7.28 -21.16
C GLU A 277 -16.44 -8.80 -20.87
N ARG A 278 -16.43 -9.63 -21.94
CA ARG A 278 -16.29 -11.10 -21.83
C ARG A 278 -14.92 -11.52 -21.27
N TYR A 279 -13.87 -10.80 -21.63
CA TYR A 279 -12.50 -11.05 -21.15
C TYR A 279 -12.41 -10.85 -19.63
N ILE A 280 -13.04 -9.77 -19.14
CA ILE A 280 -13.11 -9.45 -17.70
C ILE A 280 -13.83 -10.57 -16.94
N THR A 281 -14.96 -11.05 -17.45
CA THR A 281 -15.70 -12.17 -16.82
C THR A 281 -14.87 -13.46 -16.79
N THR A 282 -14.14 -13.80 -17.86
CA THR A 282 -13.21 -14.93 -17.84
C THR A 282 -12.04 -14.73 -16.87
N LEU A 283 -11.59 -13.50 -16.59
CA LEU A 283 -10.58 -13.28 -15.54
C LEU A 283 -11.15 -13.57 -14.13
N VAL A 284 -12.44 -13.35 -13.87
CA VAL A 284 -13.09 -13.75 -12.60
C VAL A 284 -13.12 -15.27 -12.46
N GLU A 285 -13.46 -15.99 -13.53
CA GLU A 285 -13.41 -17.46 -13.60
C GLU A 285 -11.97 -17.99 -13.35
N VAL A 286 -10.97 -17.40 -14.00
CA VAL A 286 -9.54 -17.73 -13.82
C VAL A 286 -9.05 -17.39 -12.40
N THR A 287 -9.53 -16.30 -11.80
CA THR A 287 -9.14 -15.88 -10.45
C THR A 287 -9.59 -16.93 -9.42
N THR A 288 -10.86 -17.34 -9.49
CA THR A 288 -11.49 -18.31 -8.57
C THR A 288 -11.05 -19.76 -8.80
N ASN A 289 -10.69 -20.12 -10.04
CA ASN A 289 -10.21 -21.46 -10.36
C ASN A 289 -8.80 -21.73 -9.77
N SER A 290 -8.73 -22.59 -8.76
CA SER A 290 -7.48 -23.02 -8.13
C SER A 290 -6.60 -23.91 -9.01
N LEU A 291 -7.08 -24.37 -10.18
CA LEU A 291 -6.31 -25.12 -11.17
C LEU A 291 -5.70 -24.23 -12.26
N SER A 292 -6.12 -22.96 -12.36
CA SER A 292 -5.53 -22.00 -13.31
C SER A 292 -4.15 -21.55 -12.84
N SER A 293 -3.16 -21.66 -13.74
CA SER A 293 -1.79 -21.21 -13.53
C SER A 293 -1.72 -19.71 -13.19
N GLU A 294 -0.69 -19.30 -12.46
CA GLU A 294 -0.43 -17.88 -12.23
C GLU A 294 -0.21 -17.12 -13.54
N ASP A 295 0.47 -17.73 -14.51
CA ASP A 295 0.78 -17.10 -15.81
C ASP A 295 -0.48 -16.74 -16.60
N ASP A 296 -1.57 -17.52 -16.50
CA ASP A 296 -2.86 -17.23 -17.15
C ASP A 296 -3.62 -16.10 -16.44
N PHE A 297 -3.44 -15.91 -15.12
CA PHE A 297 -3.97 -14.75 -14.40
C PHE A 297 -3.16 -13.49 -14.72
N TRP A 298 -1.83 -13.54 -14.58
CA TRP A 298 -0.95 -12.39 -14.76
C TRP A 298 -0.87 -11.95 -16.22
N GLY A 299 -0.68 -12.87 -17.16
CA GLY A 299 -0.64 -12.56 -18.59
C GLY A 299 -1.96 -12.00 -19.15
N ARG A 300 -3.10 -12.21 -18.47
CA ARG A 300 -4.36 -11.51 -18.75
C ARG A 300 -4.41 -10.12 -18.16
N LEU A 301 -3.99 -9.98 -16.89
CA LEU A 301 -3.97 -8.71 -16.18
C LEU A 301 -2.99 -7.70 -16.78
N GLU A 302 -1.93 -8.18 -17.43
CA GLU A 302 -0.99 -7.36 -18.22
C GLU A 302 -1.68 -6.67 -19.41
N GLN A 303 -2.61 -7.34 -20.09
CA GLN A 303 -3.33 -6.84 -21.28
C GLN A 303 -4.44 -5.81 -20.95
N MET A 304 -4.72 -5.59 -19.67
CA MET A 304 -5.84 -4.76 -19.19
C MET A 304 -5.42 -3.35 -18.82
N SER A 305 -6.21 -2.35 -19.23
CA SER A 305 -6.00 -0.96 -18.84
C SER A 305 -6.36 -0.70 -17.37
N THR A 306 -5.97 0.47 -16.86
CA THR A 306 -6.37 0.94 -15.53
C THR A 306 -7.89 0.86 -15.30
N GLN A 307 -8.69 1.15 -16.34
CA GLN A 307 -10.14 1.12 -16.29
C GLN A 307 -10.73 -0.30 -16.38
N ASP A 308 -10.08 -1.19 -17.13
CA ASP A 308 -10.45 -2.61 -17.19
C ASP A 308 -10.22 -3.30 -15.84
N ILE A 309 -9.11 -2.97 -15.14
CA ILE A 309 -8.80 -3.50 -13.81
C ILE A 309 -9.80 -3.00 -12.76
N LYS A 310 -10.18 -1.71 -12.78
CA LYS A 310 -11.26 -1.16 -11.93
C LYS A 310 -12.57 -1.93 -12.14
N THR A 311 -12.94 -2.19 -13.40
CA THR A 311 -14.17 -2.92 -13.77
C THR A 311 -14.12 -4.39 -13.33
N PHE A 312 -12.96 -5.04 -13.46
CA PHE A 312 -12.73 -6.40 -12.95
C PHE A 312 -12.90 -6.49 -11.44
N VAL A 313 -12.23 -5.62 -10.67
CA VAL A 313 -12.34 -5.63 -9.20
C VAL A 313 -13.76 -5.31 -8.76
N GLY A 314 -14.44 -4.36 -9.41
CA GLY A 314 -15.84 -4.03 -9.14
C GLY A 314 -16.84 -5.18 -9.32
N LYS A 315 -16.47 -6.25 -10.03
CA LYS A 315 -17.28 -7.47 -10.19
C LYS A 315 -17.03 -8.54 -9.12
N LEU A 316 -15.88 -8.52 -8.44
CA LEU A 316 -15.50 -9.58 -7.51
C LEU A 316 -16.39 -9.60 -6.28
N ASN A 317 -17.06 -10.73 -6.04
CA ASN A 317 -17.97 -10.89 -4.93
C ASN A 317 -17.20 -10.90 -3.58
N PRO A 318 -17.51 -9.98 -2.64
CA PRO A 318 -16.91 -9.99 -1.30
C PRO A 318 -17.46 -11.13 -0.41
N ASP A 319 -18.64 -11.65 -0.70
CA ASP A 319 -19.34 -12.62 0.14
C ASP A 319 -18.82 -14.06 0.00
N LYS A 320 -19.03 -14.85 1.06
CA LYS A 320 -18.60 -16.25 1.14
C LYS A 320 -19.74 -17.19 0.77
N THR A 321 -19.95 -17.35 -0.54
CA THR A 321 -20.92 -18.27 -1.15
C THR A 321 -20.64 -19.73 -0.76
N GLY A 322 -21.33 -20.22 0.27
CA GLY A 322 -21.14 -21.56 0.86
C GLY A 322 -20.68 -21.56 2.33
N GLY A 323 -20.58 -20.38 2.98
CA GLY A 323 -20.41 -20.25 4.42
C GLY A 323 -18.96 -20.08 4.89
N VAL A 324 -18.77 -20.08 6.21
CA VAL A 324 -17.59 -19.53 6.93
C VAL A 324 -16.23 -20.04 6.43
N ARG A 325 -16.16 -21.27 5.91
CA ARG A 325 -14.91 -21.90 5.44
C ARG A 325 -14.59 -21.66 3.96
N VAL A 326 -15.52 -21.11 3.18
CA VAL A 326 -15.28 -20.81 1.76
C VAL A 326 -14.51 -19.49 1.63
N SER A 327 -13.61 -19.44 0.63
CA SER A 327 -12.92 -18.21 0.25
C SER A 327 -13.85 -17.39 -0.66
N SER A 328 -14.00 -16.09 -0.42
CA SER A 328 -14.68 -15.22 -1.39
C SER A 328 -13.80 -15.05 -2.64
N GLU A 329 -14.37 -14.57 -3.75
CA GLU A 329 -13.61 -14.28 -4.98
C GLU A 329 -12.47 -13.29 -4.70
N LEU A 330 -12.72 -12.38 -3.76
CA LEU A 330 -11.76 -11.41 -3.25
C LEU A 330 -10.64 -12.05 -2.40
N ASP A 331 -10.93 -13.09 -1.59
CA ASP A 331 -9.88 -13.91 -0.95
C ASP A 331 -8.99 -14.60 -2.00
N TYR A 332 -9.57 -15.10 -3.10
CA TYR A 332 -8.82 -15.71 -4.22
C TYR A 332 -7.94 -14.68 -4.95
N LEU A 333 -8.43 -13.46 -5.18
CA LEU A 333 -7.62 -12.37 -5.76
C LEU A 333 -6.37 -12.12 -4.92
N TRP A 334 -6.53 -11.90 -3.62
CA TRP A 334 -5.40 -11.66 -2.73
C TRP A 334 -4.41 -12.82 -2.74
N ARG A 335 -4.89 -14.06 -2.84
CA ARG A 335 -4.03 -15.25 -2.93
C ARG A 335 -3.05 -15.23 -4.12
N ARG A 336 -3.36 -14.54 -5.23
CA ARG A 336 -2.46 -14.36 -6.38
C ARG A 336 -1.26 -13.44 -6.08
N PHE A 337 -1.31 -12.61 -5.04
CA PHE A 337 -0.19 -11.76 -4.60
C PHE A 337 0.71 -12.43 -3.55
N LYS A 338 0.54 -13.73 -3.29
CA LYS A 338 1.47 -14.53 -2.46
C LYS A 338 2.70 -14.91 -3.27
N GLY A 339 3.76 -15.31 -2.58
CA GLY A 339 5.08 -15.55 -3.17
C GLY A 339 6.03 -14.36 -2.99
N VAL A 340 7.20 -14.44 -3.64
CA VAL A 340 8.22 -13.40 -3.65
C VAL A 340 8.77 -13.30 -5.07
N GLU A 341 8.51 -12.17 -5.74
CA GLU A 341 9.18 -11.84 -7.00
C GLU A 341 10.65 -11.49 -6.74
N PHE A 342 11.55 -12.12 -7.51
CA PHE A 342 12.99 -11.82 -7.49
C PHE A 342 13.40 -10.82 -8.58
N GLU A 343 12.57 -10.63 -9.62
CA GLU A 343 12.78 -9.63 -10.66
C GLU A 343 12.13 -8.30 -10.23
N LEU A 344 12.94 -7.25 -10.10
CA LEU A 344 12.47 -5.93 -9.64
C LEU A 344 11.40 -5.33 -10.57
N SER A 345 11.48 -5.56 -11.89
CA SER A 345 10.48 -5.13 -12.87
C SER A 345 9.11 -5.79 -12.64
N LYS A 346 9.07 -7.10 -12.43
CA LYS A 346 7.84 -7.85 -12.12
C LYS A 346 7.28 -7.47 -10.74
N GLN A 347 8.17 -7.26 -9.76
CA GLN A 347 7.76 -6.78 -8.44
C GLN A 347 7.12 -5.38 -8.53
N GLU A 348 7.69 -4.49 -9.33
CA GLU A 348 7.18 -3.13 -9.55
C GLU A 348 5.82 -3.12 -10.27
N ASP A 349 5.64 -3.92 -11.33
CA ASP A 349 4.32 -4.04 -11.98
C ASP A 349 3.28 -4.69 -11.06
N LYS A 350 3.58 -5.83 -10.42
CA LYS A 350 2.66 -6.45 -9.45
C LYS A 350 2.29 -5.47 -8.32
N ARG A 351 3.23 -4.63 -7.87
CA ARG A 351 2.95 -3.54 -6.91
C ARG A 351 2.02 -2.47 -7.48
N ASN A 352 2.21 -2.06 -8.73
CA ASN A 352 1.36 -1.06 -9.38
C ASN A 352 -0.06 -1.59 -9.66
N LYS A 353 -0.18 -2.84 -10.16
CA LYS A 353 -1.45 -3.54 -10.32
C LYS A 353 -2.16 -3.71 -8.96
N PHE A 354 -1.43 -4.05 -7.88
CA PHE A 354 -1.97 -4.09 -6.51
C PHE A 354 -2.54 -2.73 -6.07
N ALA A 355 -1.85 -1.62 -6.38
CA ALA A 355 -2.34 -0.28 -6.07
C ALA A 355 -3.68 0.03 -6.76
N VAL A 356 -3.77 -0.20 -8.08
CA VAL A 356 -5.01 0.03 -8.86
C VAL A 356 -6.16 -0.84 -8.33
N MET A 357 -5.91 -2.11 -8.03
CA MET A 357 -6.90 -2.99 -7.43
C MET A 357 -7.36 -2.49 -6.07
N LEU A 358 -6.44 -2.14 -5.17
CA LEU A 358 -6.76 -1.69 -3.81
C LEU A 358 -7.52 -0.35 -3.80
N GLU A 359 -7.22 0.56 -4.73
CA GLU A 359 -7.92 1.84 -4.90
C GLU A 359 -9.36 1.64 -5.39
N SER A 360 -9.58 0.68 -6.29
CA SER A 360 -10.88 0.42 -6.93
C SER A 360 -11.92 -0.33 -6.09
N LEU A 361 -11.55 -0.84 -4.90
CA LEU A 361 -12.46 -1.60 -4.04
C LEU A 361 -13.63 -0.75 -3.50
N SER A 362 -14.83 -1.30 -3.56
CA SER A 362 -16.01 -0.72 -2.90
C SER A 362 -15.84 -0.68 -1.37
N ALA A 363 -16.64 0.16 -0.70
CA ALA A 363 -16.64 0.24 0.77
C ALA A 363 -17.04 -1.08 1.47
N GLU A 364 -17.61 -2.04 0.75
CA GLU A 364 -17.97 -3.37 1.24
C GLU A 364 -16.88 -4.39 0.94
N GLN A 365 -16.31 -4.35 -0.28
CA GLN A 365 -15.12 -5.11 -0.63
C GLN A 365 -13.92 -4.76 0.25
N LEU A 366 -13.76 -3.50 0.67
CA LEU A 366 -12.76 -3.09 1.67
C LEU A 366 -13.00 -3.73 3.04
N LYS A 367 -14.26 -3.76 3.53
CA LYS A 367 -14.59 -4.45 4.80
C LYS A 367 -14.27 -5.94 4.72
N ALA A 368 -14.58 -6.60 3.61
CA ALA A 368 -14.25 -8.01 3.40
C ALA A 368 -12.72 -8.22 3.33
N THR A 369 -12.02 -7.42 2.53
CA THR A 369 -10.55 -7.41 2.38
C THR A 369 -9.84 -7.24 3.71
N PHE A 370 -10.28 -6.31 4.56
CA PHE A 370 -9.63 -6.04 5.85
C PHE A 370 -9.86 -7.15 6.90
N ASN A 371 -10.81 -8.05 6.65
CA ASN A 371 -11.03 -9.27 7.42
C ASN A 371 -10.43 -10.53 6.75
N SER A 372 -9.88 -10.41 5.53
CA SER A 372 -9.25 -11.52 4.80
C SER A 372 -7.90 -11.87 5.40
N ALA A 373 -7.73 -13.13 5.84
CA ALA A 373 -6.45 -13.64 6.30
C ALA A 373 -5.38 -13.64 5.18
N ASP A 374 -5.80 -13.77 3.92
CA ASP A 374 -4.88 -13.72 2.78
C ASP A 374 -4.40 -12.29 2.52
N PHE A 375 -5.29 -11.29 2.56
CA PHE A 375 -4.91 -9.88 2.51
C PHE A 375 -3.95 -9.48 3.65
N LEU A 376 -4.33 -9.80 4.89
CA LEU A 376 -3.52 -9.46 6.07
C LEU A 376 -2.16 -10.16 6.06
N ASN A 377 -2.01 -11.30 5.38
CA ASN A 377 -0.73 -11.96 5.19
C ASN A 377 0.18 -11.23 4.18
N ILE A 378 -0.38 -10.71 3.07
CA ILE A 378 0.35 -9.91 2.07
C ILE A 378 0.82 -8.59 2.68
N MET A 379 0.00 -8.00 3.57
CA MET A 379 0.33 -6.79 4.33
C MET A 379 1.44 -6.96 5.39
N ASN A 380 2.04 -8.15 5.51
CA ASN A 380 3.31 -8.35 6.24
C ASN A 380 4.55 -8.14 5.34
N GLN A 381 4.37 -8.03 4.01
CA GLN A 381 5.45 -7.73 3.07
C GLN A 381 5.64 -6.22 2.95
N ASP A 382 6.88 -5.77 3.09
CA ASP A 382 7.25 -4.35 3.18
C ASP A 382 6.82 -3.52 1.96
N VAL A 383 6.83 -4.12 0.76
CA VAL A 383 6.43 -3.50 -0.52
C VAL A 383 4.92 -3.25 -0.59
N TYR A 384 4.10 -4.24 -0.25
CA TYR A 384 2.64 -4.13 -0.33
C TYR A 384 2.05 -3.26 0.80
N VAL A 385 2.60 -3.34 2.02
CA VAL A 385 2.15 -2.48 3.14
C VAL A 385 2.51 -1.01 2.91
N GLU A 386 3.67 -0.73 2.30
CA GLU A 386 4.04 0.62 1.87
C GLU A 386 3.14 1.13 0.74
N THR A 387 2.81 0.27 -0.22
CA THR A 387 1.88 0.61 -1.30
C THR A 387 0.50 0.94 -0.74
N ALA A 388 -0.07 0.07 0.09
CA ALA A 388 -1.38 0.28 0.70
C ALA A 388 -1.45 1.56 1.56
N ALA A 389 -0.40 1.88 2.32
CA ALA A 389 -0.33 3.12 3.11
C ALA A 389 -0.38 4.39 2.24
N ASN A 390 0.22 4.33 1.05
CA ASN A 390 0.34 5.47 0.14
C ASN A 390 -0.86 5.56 -0.84
N THR A 391 -1.41 4.45 -1.28
CA THR A 391 -2.61 4.37 -2.15
C THR A 391 -3.90 4.72 -1.39
N LEU A 392 -4.21 4.05 -0.27
CA LEU A 392 -5.53 4.15 0.36
C LEU A 392 -5.88 5.60 0.76
N THR A 393 -7.09 6.05 0.42
CA THR A 393 -7.56 7.40 0.73
C THR A 393 -7.82 7.59 2.23
N SER A 394 -7.97 8.85 2.67
CA SER A 394 -8.27 9.20 4.06
C SER A 394 -9.49 8.44 4.61
N GLU A 395 -10.59 8.34 3.85
CA GLU A 395 -11.80 7.59 4.26
C GLU A 395 -11.63 6.06 4.20
N GLN A 396 -10.81 5.53 3.29
CA GLN A 396 -10.49 4.10 3.27
C GLN A 396 -9.60 3.71 4.47
N LEU A 397 -8.64 4.56 4.87
CA LEU A 397 -7.80 4.37 6.04
C LEU A 397 -8.56 4.51 7.37
N LYS A 398 -9.52 5.42 7.43
CA LYS A 398 -10.52 5.52 8.51
C LYS A 398 -11.27 4.20 8.69
N LEU A 399 -11.75 3.61 7.59
CA LEU A 399 -12.42 2.32 7.57
C LEU A 399 -11.47 1.18 8.00
N PHE A 400 -10.21 1.19 7.57
CA PHE A 400 -9.20 0.23 8.03
C PHE A 400 -8.96 0.31 9.54
N ALA A 401 -8.74 1.53 10.06
CA ALA A 401 -8.48 1.78 11.47
C ALA A 401 -9.70 1.49 12.38
N ALA A 402 -10.92 1.66 11.87
CA ALA A 402 -12.14 1.28 12.58
C ALA A 402 -12.33 -0.25 12.71
N ASN A 403 -11.98 -1.01 11.67
CA ASN A 403 -12.27 -2.46 11.59
C ASN A 403 -11.13 -3.36 12.10
N ASN A 404 -9.87 -2.94 12.02
CA ASN A 404 -8.74 -3.76 12.49
C ASN A 404 -8.68 -3.77 14.04
N PRO A 405 -8.69 -4.91 14.75
CA PRO A 405 -8.72 -4.91 16.21
C PRO A 405 -7.35 -4.66 16.88
N LYS A 406 -6.24 -5.03 16.23
CA LYS A 406 -4.91 -5.08 16.85
C LYS A 406 -4.02 -3.88 16.52
N HIS A 407 -4.22 -3.31 15.33
CA HIS A 407 -3.48 -2.19 14.74
C HIS A 407 -2.00 -2.48 14.43
N ASP A 408 -1.55 -3.74 14.41
CA ASP A 408 -0.16 -4.07 14.07
C ASP A 408 0.18 -3.68 12.63
N ILE A 409 -0.66 -4.07 11.66
CA ILE A 409 -0.52 -3.66 10.25
C ILE A 409 -0.76 -2.15 10.09
N LEU A 410 -1.68 -1.55 10.82
CA LEU A 410 -1.88 -0.08 10.82
C LEU A 410 -0.60 0.65 11.29
N ASN A 411 0.11 0.11 12.29
CA ASN A 411 1.40 0.63 12.76
C ASN A 411 2.50 0.52 11.70
N LEU A 412 2.53 -0.57 10.91
CA LEU A 412 3.42 -0.70 9.76
C LEU A 412 3.08 0.31 8.67
N MET A 413 1.79 0.44 8.32
CA MET A 413 1.33 1.39 7.31
C MET A 413 1.69 2.83 7.67
N ILE A 414 1.44 3.28 8.90
CA ILE A 414 1.79 4.65 9.35
C ILE A 414 3.30 4.89 9.21
N LYS A 415 4.16 3.94 9.59
CA LYS A 415 5.62 4.05 9.39
C LYS A 415 6.06 4.13 7.93
N LYS A 416 5.23 3.64 7.01
CA LYS A 416 5.49 3.57 5.56
C LYS A 416 4.77 4.65 4.75
N MET A 417 3.99 5.52 5.39
CA MET A 417 3.40 6.70 4.73
C MET A 417 4.51 7.66 4.29
N LYS A 418 4.47 8.09 3.03
CA LYS A 418 5.38 9.08 2.46
C LYS A 418 4.84 10.49 2.70
N PRO A 419 5.71 11.51 2.90
CA PRO A 419 5.27 12.90 2.98
C PRO A 419 4.66 13.34 1.64
N ASN A 420 3.37 13.65 1.68
CA ASN A 420 2.59 14.23 0.59
C ASN A 420 1.46 15.09 1.16
N ASP A 421 0.75 15.84 0.32
CA ASP A 421 -0.29 16.78 0.75
C ASP A 421 -1.47 16.11 1.48
N PHE A 422 -1.78 14.85 1.13
CA PHE A 422 -2.79 14.03 1.79
C PHE A 422 -2.38 13.50 3.18
N LEU A 423 -1.09 13.52 3.54
CA LEU A 423 -0.60 12.88 4.77
C LEU A 423 -1.34 13.39 6.01
N LEU A 424 -1.58 14.71 6.11
CA LEU A 424 -2.34 15.27 7.24
C LEU A 424 -3.78 14.73 7.29
N GLY A 425 -4.45 14.60 6.14
CA GLY A 425 -5.79 14.01 6.03
C GLY A 425 -5.82 12.55 6.47
N LYS A 426 -4.85 11.75 5.98
CA LYS A 426 -4.68 10.34 6.34
C LYS A 426 -4.44 10.14 7.85
N LEU A 427 -3.55 10.93 8.45
CA LEU A 427 -3.28 10.84 9.90
C LEU A 427 -4.50 11.29 10.73
N MET A 428 -5.19 12.36 10.33
CA MET A 428 -6.43 12.83 10.99
C MET A 428 -7.58 11.83 10.89
N ALA A 429 -7.67 11.07 9.80
CA ALA A 429 -8.64 10.00 9.64
C ALA A 429 -8.38 8.80 10.57
N ILE A 430 -7.10 8.55 10.90
CA ILE A 430 -6.68 7.48 11.80
C ILE A 430 -6.80 7.88 13.28
N MET A 431 -6.53 9.15 13.63
CA MET A 431 -6.50 9.63 15.02
C MET A 431 -7.69 9.18 15.89
N PRO A 432 -8.97 9.30 15.46
CA PRO A 432 -10.12 8.91 16.28
C PRO A 432 -10.12 7.45 16.73
N TYR A 433 -9.44 6.57 15.98
CA TYR A 433 -9.34 5.14 16.26
C TYR A 433 -7.97 4.75 16.86
N ALA A 434 -7.01 5.67 16.92
CA ALA A 434 -5.64 5.39 17.32
C ALA A 434 -5.54 4.79 18.74
N THR A 435 -4.59 3.87 18.93
CA THR A 435 -4.34 3.15 20.18
C THR A 435 -2.86 3.26 20.58
N ALA A 436 -2.52 2.75 21.77
CA ALA A 436 -1.12 2.67 22.22
C ALA A 436 -0.19 1.95 21.22
N THR A 437 -0.67 0.95 20.47
CA THR A 437 0.12 0.21 19.46
C THR A 437 0.71 1.13 18.38
N VAL A 438 -0.05 2.13 17.94
CA VAL A 438 0.32 3.06 16.86
C VAL A 438 0.92 4.37 17.37
N LYS A 439 0.97 4.59 18.70
CA LYS A 439 1.34 5.89 19.29
C LYS A 439 2.67 6.42 18.76
N SER A 440 3.71 5.58 18.76
CA SER A 440 5.05 6.01 18.34
C SER A 440 5.07 6.40 16.86
N ALA A 441 4.59 5.54 15.96
CA ALA A 441 4.55 5.81 14.53
C ALA A 441 3.69 7.04 14.17
N LEU A 442 2.55 7.22 14.84
CA LEU A 442 1.67 8.37 14.63
C LEU A 442 2.34 9.68 15.05
N LEU A 443 2.97 9.72 16.24
CA LEU A 443 3.69 10.91 16.70
C LEU A 443 4.93 11.21 15.84
N ASP A 444 5.65 10.18 15.40
CA ASP A 444 6.82 10.26 14.53
C ASP A 444 6.47 10.93 13.18
N GLN A 445 5.43 10.42 12.49
CA GLN A 445 4.92 11.01 11.25
C GLN A 445 4.42 12.46 11.42
N LEU A 446 3.81 12.80 12.56
CA LEU A 446 3.43 14.19 12.86
C LEU A 446 4.65 15.14 12.95
N THR A 447 5.84 14.63 13.29
CA THR A 447 7.07 15.46 13.25
C THR A 447 7.51 15.80 11.83
N HIS A 448 7.20 14.94 10.85
CA HIS A 448 7.64 15.08 9.45
C HIS A 448 6.73 15.94 8.57
N LEU A 449 5.51 16.29 9.02
CA LEU A 449 4.59 17.17 8.28
C LEU A 449 5.23 18.53 7.89
N PRO A 450 4.84 19.15 6.76
CA PRO A 450 5.32 20.48 6.36
C PRO A 450 4.61 21.63 7.13
N CYS A 451 4.47 21.49 8.45
CA CYS A 451 3.73 22.41 9.31
C CYS A 451 4.62 23.08 10.38
N PRO A 452 4.24 24.27 10.91
CA PRO A 452 4.92 24.92 12.02
C PRO A 452 5.05 24.02 13.25
N ALA A 453 6.17 24.12 13.97
CA ALA A 453 6.46 23.26 15.12
C ALA A 453 5.40 23.34 16.23
N SER A 454 4.80 24.51 16.47
CA SER A 454 3.74 24.67 17.46
C SER A 454 2.42 23.98 17.03
N PHE A 455 2.08 24.00 15.74
CA PHE A 455 0.93 23.27 15.20
C PHE A 455 1.14 21.75 15.33
N LYS A 456 2.37 21.26 15.10
CA LYS A 456 2.73 19.85 15.35
C LYS A 456 2.56 19.44 16.81
N VAL A 457 2.90 20.32 17.76
CA VAL A 457 2.68 20.08 19.20
C VAL A 457 1.18 19.97 19.52
N GLU A 458 0.33 20.82 18.97
CA GLU A 458 -1.13 20.70 19.18
C GLU A 458 -1.73 19.47 18.47
N LEU A 459 -1.23 19.07 17.29
CA LEU A 459 -1.59 17.80 16.65
C LEU A 459 -1.16 16.58 17.49
N ALA A 460 0.04 16.63 18.08
CA ALA A 460 0.53 15.56 18.96
C ALA A 460 -0.36 15.41 20.21
N LYS A 461 -0.74 16.52 20.85
CA LYS A 461 -1.72 16.51 21.96
C LYS A 461 -3.07 15.92 21.55
N LEU A 462 -3.55 16.22 20.34
CA LEU A 462 -4.82 15.70 19.82
C LEU A 462 -4.75 14.18 19.60
N ALA A 463 -3.65 13.70 19.01
CA ALA A 463 -3.39 12.26 18.85
C ALA A 463 -3.30 11.56 20.23
N GLU A 464 -2.60 12.15 21.21
CA GLU A 464 -2.53 11.61 22.56
C GLU A 464 -3.90 11.58 23.26
N TYR A 465 -4.74 12.60 23.08
CA TYR A 465 -6.11 12.63 23.61
C TYR A 465 -6.94 11.44 23.10
N HIS A 466 -6.95 11.18 21.79
CA HIS A 466 -7.69 10.04 21.23
C HIS A 466 -7.10 8.69 21.68
N ILE A 467 -5.77 8.57 21.79
CA ILE A 467 -5.10 7.35 22.29
C ILE A 467 -5.42 7.09 23.77
N ASP A 468 -5.54 8.14 24.59
CA ASP A 468 -6.01 8.02 25.97
C ASP A 468 -7.48 7.60 26.04
N LEU A 469 -8.35 8.17 25.18
CA LEU A 469 -9.79 7.86 25.09
C LEU A 469 -10.07 6.41 24.67
N ASN A 470 -9.31 5.89 23.71
CA ASN A 470 -9.48 4.52 23.18
C ASN A 470 -8.87 3.42 24.07
N ARG A 471 -8.02 3.79 25.04
CA ARG A 471 -7.34 2.88 25.97
C ARG A 471 -8.32 1.99 26.78
N PRO A 472 -9.37 2.50 27.46
CA PRO A 472 -10.30 1.65 28.21
C PRO A 472 -11.07 0.67 27.31
N TYR A 473 -11.58 1.11 26.17
CA TYR A 473 -12.37 0.27 25.26
C TYR A 473 -11.57 -0.94 24.76
N ARG A 474 -10.29 -0.76 24.39
CA ARG A 474 -9.41 -1.88 24.00
C ARG A 474 -9.01 -2.81 25.16
N ARG A 475 -9.07 -2.37 26.43
CA ARG A 475 -8.92 -3.30 27.58
C ARG A 475 -10.11 -4.26 27.66
N MET A 476 -11.33 -3.72 27.53
CA MET A 476 -12.56 -4.52 27.56
C MET A 476 -12.60 -5.54 26.40
N ILE A 477 -12.21 -5.13 25.19
CA ILE A 477 -12.10 -6.05 24.04
C ILE A 477 -11.08 -7.17 24.33
N ARG A 478 -9.87 -6.85 24.81
CA ARG A 478 -8.87 -7.89 25.13
C ARG A 478 -9.34 -8.84 26.22
N GLN A 479 -10.00 -8.35 27.27
CA GLN A 479 -10.57 -9.21 28.31
C GLN A 479 -11.62 -10.17 27.74
N ALA A 480 -12.45 -9.73 26.80
CA ALA A 480 -13.39 -10.59 26.09
C ALA A 480 -12.68 -11.60 25.15
N GLU A 481 -11.67 -11.17 24.39
CA GLU A 481 -10.85 -12.03 23.51
C GLU A 481 -10.07 -13.10 24.31
N GLU A 482 -9.60 -12.77 25.51
CA GLU A 482 -8.87 -13.65 26.43
C GLU A 482 -9.80 -14.58 27.23
N GLY A 483 -11.13 -14.49 27.03
CA GLY A 483 -12.13 -15.28 27.77
C GLY A 483 -12.28 -14.88 29.25
N VAL A 484 -11.69 -13.75 29.65
CA VAL A 484 -11.76 -13.21 31.01
C VAL A 484 -13.11 -12.55 31.19
N VAL A 485 -14.07 -13.30 31.74
CA VAL A 485 -15.39 -12.80 32.14
C VAL A 485 -15.19 -11.52 32.97
N PRO A 486 -15.77 -10.37 32.57
CA PRO A 486 -15.57 -9.13 33.29
C PRO A 486 -16.21 -9.25 34.68
N VAL A 487 -15.36 -9.34 35.70
CA VAL A 487 -15.78 -9.27 37.10
C VAL A 487 -16.49 -7.94 37.29
N GLN A 488 -17.82 -7.96 37.46
CA GLN A 488 -18.56 -6.75 37.74
C GLN A 488 -18.04 -6.14 39.04
N PRO A 489 -17.85 -4.81 39.11
CA PRO A 489 -17.48 -4.16 40.35
C PRO A 489 -18.62 -4.34 41.35
N THR A 490 -18.38 -5.11 42.40
CA THR A 490 -19.21 -5.10 43.60
C THR A 490 -19.21 -3.68 44.17
N MET A 491 -20.40 -3.06 44.26
CA MET A 491 -20.61 -1.76 44.91
C MET A 491 -20.40 -1.85 46.42
#